data_AF-A0A944KPD6-F1
#
_entry.id   AF-A0A944KPD6-F1
#
_cell.length_a   1.000
_cell.length_b   1.000
_cell.length_c   1.000
_cell.angle_alpha   90.00
_cell.angle_beta   90.00
_cell.angle_gamma   90.00
#
_symmetry.space_group_name_H-M   'P 1'
#
loop_
_entity.id
_entity.type
_entity.pdbx_description
1 polymer ?
#
loop_
_entity_poly.entity_id
_entity_poly.type
_entity_poly.pdbx_seq_one_letter_code
_entity_poly.pdbx_strand_id
1 'polypeptide(L)' 'MSGQSREERRALLGDDVIADIQRQVAAAPPPPPHVIAELRRILTRPAARTTPRTPARRAA' A
#
# COMPACT_ATOMS: atom_id res chain seq x y z
N MET A 1 -2.10 18.56 -1.15
CA MET A 1 -2.39 17.68 0.01
C MET A 1 -1.19 17.76 0.93
N SER A 2 -1.29 18.45 2.05
CA SER A 2 -0.21 18.46 3.03
C SER A 2 -0.14 17.06 3.65
N GLY A 3 0.96 16.35 3.44
CA GLY A 3 1.15 15.02 4.01
C GLY A 3 1.27 15.12 5.53
N GLN A 4 0.58 14.24 6.25
CA GLN A 4 0.72 14.14 7.70
C GLN A 4 2.18 13.90 8.08
N SER A 5 2.64 14.57 9.13
CA SER A 5 3.98 14.37 9.66
C SER A 5 4.15 12.94 10.18
N ARG A 6 5.39 12.48 10.34
CA ARG A 6 5.65 11.17 10.95
C ARG A 6 5.14 11.10 12.39
N GLU A 7 5.22 12.21 13.10
CA GLU A 7 4.78 12.35 14.49
C GLU A 7 3.25 12.32 14.59
N GLU A 8 2.54 13.00 13.68
CA GLU A 8 1.07 12.96 13.62
C GLU A 8 0.57 11.54 13.34
N ARG A 9 1.17 10.83 12.38
CA ARG A 9 0.82 9.43 12.10
C ARG A 9 1.11 8.51 13.28
N ARG A 10 2.20 8.77 14.00
CA ARG A 10 2.57 8.02 15.20
C ARG A 10 1.58 8.26 16.33
N ALA A 11 1.16 9.50 16.53
CA ALA A 11 0.15 9.87 17.52
C ALA A 11 -1.21 9.22 17.24
N LEU A 12 -1.58 9.02 15.95
CA LEU A 12 -2.84 8.36 15.57
C LEU A 12 -2.88 6.86 15.88
N LEU A 13 -1.76 6.16 15.71
CA LEU A 13 -1.70 4.70 15.86
C LEU A 13 -1.23 4.25 17.24
N GLY A 14 -0.31 5.01 17.85
CA GLY A 14 0.39 4.59 19.06
C GLY A 14 1.53 3.60 18.79
N ASP A 15 2.46 3.51 19.74
CA ASP A 15 3.69 2.76 19.59
C ASP A 15 3.48 1.24 19.50
N ASP A 16 2.55 0.70 20.29
CA ASP A 16 2.26 -0.73 20.31
C ASP A 16 1.69 -1.23 18.98
N VAL A 17 0.80 -0.45 18.37
CA VAL A 17 0.21 -0.78 17.06
C VAL A 17 1.28 -0.72 15.96
N ILE A 18 2.16 0.28 16.02
CA ILE A 18 3.27 0.39 15.06
C ILE A 18 4.24 -0.80 15.20
N ALA A 19 4.55 -1.19 16.43
CA ALA A 19 5.39 -2.36 16.70
C ALA A 19 4.74 -3.64 16.15
N ASP A 20 3.44 -3.79 16.31
CA ASP A 20 2.71 -4.94 15.75
C ASP A 20 2.75 -4.97 14.22
N ILE A 21 2.47 -3.84 13.56
CA ILE A 21 2.57 -3.71 12.10
C ILE A 21 3.97 -4.09 11.62
N GLN A 22 5.02 -3.61 12.29
CA GLN A 22 6.41 -3.92 11.92
C GLN A 22 6.71 -5.41 12.04
N ARG A 23 6.23 -6.08 13.09
CA ARG A 23 6.38 -7.54 13.23
C ARG A 23 5.69 -8.28 12.10
N GLN A 24 4.45 -7.90 11.76
CA GLN A 24 3.71 -8.54 10.67
C GLN A 24 4.39 -8.32 9.31
N VAL A 25 4.89 -7.11 9.04
CA VAL A 25 5.62 -6.80 7.80
C VAL A 25 6.92 -7.60 7.72
N ALA A 26 7.65 -7.74 8.82
CA ALA A 26 8.89 -8.53 8.86
C ALA A 26 8.64 -10.04 8.65
N ALA A 27 7.48 -10.54 9.09
CA ALA A 27 7.09 -11.92 8.92
C ALA A 27 6.53 -12.22 7.51
N ALA A 28 6.12 -11.19 6.76
CA ALA A 28 5.57 -11.37 5.43
C ALA A 28 6.66 -11.77 4.42
N PRO A 29 6.40 -12.76 3.54
CA PRO A 29 7.32 -13.06 2.45
C PRO A 29 7.41 -11.87 1.50
N PRO A 30 8.57 -11.67 0.83
CA PRO A 30 8.71 -10.61 -0.15
C PRO A 30 7.70 -10.80 -1.29
N PRO A 31 7.06 -9.71 -1.78
CA PRO A 31 6.17 -9.81 -2.92
C PRO A 31 6.94 -10.25 -4.17
N PRO A 32 6.30 -11.01 -5.07
CA PRO A 32 6.97 -11.52 -6.26
C PRO A 32 7.37 -10.36 -7.20
N PRO A 33 8.44 -10.51 -8.01
CA PRO A 33 9.00 -9.41 -8.80
C PRO A 33 8.00 -8.72 -9.74
N HIS A 34 7.06 -9.47 -10.32
CA HIS A 34 6.04 -8.91 -11.22
C HIS A 34 5.06 -7.97 -10.49
N VAL A 35 4.70 -8.27 -9.24
CA VAL A 35 3.86 -7.39 -8.40
C VAL A 35 4.60 -6.09 -8.10
N ILE A 36 5.89 -6.17 -7.77
CA ILE A 36 6.71 -4.96 -7.53
C ILE A 36 6.77 -4.10 -8.79
N ALA A 37 6.94 -4.70 -9.96
CA ALA A 37 6.97 -3.99 -11.24
C ALA A 37 5.63 -3.28 -11.54
N GLU A 38 4.50 -3.94 -11.29
CA GLU A 38 3.17 -3.37 -11.46
C GLU A 38 2.91 -2.21 -10.48
N LEU A 39 3.25 -2.39 -9.20
CA LEU A 39 3.13 -1.34 -8.18
C LEU A 39 3.97 -0.12 -8.54
N ARG A 40 5.21 -0.30 -9.02
CA ARG A 40 6.04 0.81 -9.51
C ARG A 40 5.33 1.54 -10.65
N ARG A 41 4.85 0.81 -11.66
CA ARG A 41 4.11 1.41 -12.78
C ARG A 41 2.89 2.23 -12.33
N ILE A 42 2.15 1.76 -11.32
CA ILE A 42 0.97 2.46 -10.78
C ILE A 42 1.40 3.71 -10.01
N LEU A 43 2.35 3.56 -9.08
CA LEU A 43 2.68 4.58 -8.08
C LEU A 43 3.65 5.65 -8.59
N THR A 44 4.43 5.37 -9.63
CA THR A 44 5.46 6.29 -10.14
C THR A 44 5.11 6.93 -11.49
N ARG A 45 3.87 6.79 -11.98
CA ARG A 45 3.44 7.40 -13.25
C ARG A 45 2.65 8.69 -12.98
N PRO A 46 3.22 9.90 -13.18
CA PRO A 46 2.62 11.14 -12.67
C PRO A 46 1.33 11.61 -13.36
N ALA A 47 0.85 10.96 -14.42
CA ALA A 47 -0.32 11.43 -15.17
C ALA A 47 -1.01 10.35 -16.02
N ALA A 48 -1.50 9.27 -15.41
CA ALA A 48 -2.48 8.43 -16.09
C ALA A 48 -3.63 8.12 -15.13
N ARG A 49 -4.75 8.84 -15.30
CA ARG A 49 -6.06 8.42 -14.80
C ARG A 49 -6.29 6.99 -15.27
N THR A 50 -6.02 6.03 -14.40
CA THR A 50 -6.42 4.64 -14.61
C THR A 50 -7.73 4.49 -13.88
N THR A 51 -8.82 4.56 -14.62
CA THR A 51 -10.12 4.08 -14.14
C THR A 51 -9.92 2.61 -13.75
N PRO A 52 -10.31 2.19 -12.53
CA PRO A 52 -10.22 0.79 -12.18
C PRO A 52 -11.15 0.01 -13.11
N ARG A 53 -10.57 -0.92 -13.89
CA ARG A 53 -11.35 -1.92 -14.60
C ARG A 53 -11.94 -2.85 -13.54
N THR A 54 -13.19 -2.62 -13.17
CA THR A 54 -13.98 -3.53 -12.33
C THR A 54 -13.85 -4.93 -12.91
N PRO A 55 -13.39 -5.94 -12.14
CA PRO A 55 -13.43 -7.31 -12.62
C PRO A 55 -14.90 -7.67 -12.85
N ALA A 56 -15.23 -8.05 -14.08
CA ALA A 56 -16.53 -8.62 -14.39
C ALA A 56 -16.70 -9.85 -13.49
N ARG A 57 -17.60 -9.74 -12.50
CA ARG A 57 -18.04 -10.86 -11.68
C ARG A 57 -18.47 -11.96 -12.64
N ARG A 58 -17.76 -13.10 -12.65
CA ARG A 58 -18.21 -14.28 -13.38
C ARG A 58 -19.55 -14.68 -12.78
N ALA A 59 -20.58 -14.66 -13.62
CA ALA A 59 -21.86 -15.28 -13.30
C ALA A 59 -21.63 -16.80 -13.21
N ALA A 60 -22.19 -17.39 -12.16
CA ALA A 60 -22.28 -18.83 -11.97
C ALA A 60 -23.33 -19.44 -12.91
#